data_AF-A0A970BUN2-F1
#
_entry.id   AF-A0A970BUN2-F1
#
_cell.length_a   1.000
_cell.length_b   1.000
_cell.length_c   1.000
_cell.angle_alpha   90.00
_cell.angle_beta   90.00
_cell.angle_gamma   90.00
#
_symmetry.space_group_name_H-M   'P 1'
#
loop_
_entity.id
_entity.type
_entity.pdbx_description
1 polymer ?
#
loop_
_entity_poly.entity_id
_entity_poly.type
_entity_poly.pdbx_seq_one_letter_code
_entity_poly.pdbx_strand_id
1 'polypeptide(L)'
;APRWARPEGERGNPYAPPEDLADYARFVGAFAARYGGRVAGYQIWDQPNISPHWGGGEIDPAEYVEMLRLASDAIRAADPDAVIVAGGLAPNTEAGGRNMSDVQFLREIYRRGASAYFDVVGAKPYGFWSGPYDRRVDPGVLNYSRVILLREEMVRRGDGAKPIWGLEAGWAALPADWAGAPPPQGADTPDVQAQRLEMAIERFHREWPWMGYLFIEHLQPDAPPDDPRVGFGLLSPAGEQSALHRALREALAGPKVAYPGLVDDPSVYLAPIHDMPLTQLRFWGTALDLSVEQGLETGALVVRREGAADALVALDGPAGSVERVRVAAGLPLGEHLVQIRGTPAQLSTIRSVAVFRYERPWGLWLRLALCGVLLAWSGAGAVGALRVLPVVGAWRGVRGWGERVPEPARWALLGAVLLAAILLPVPRLRLVVLAAYGGLALLWPTAGLYAAVAALPLAPVTVDLGVGAFSLTEITLLVAAAAGAWNALLRPAADLRRAVRRLRARVGAVDVAVGLLVLVALVASARAEYQRVAWREFRVVIAESAVL
;
A
#
# COMPACT_ATOMS: atom_id res chain seq x y z
N ALA A 1 -22.74 -20.14 16.86
CA ALA A 1 -24.12 -20.69 16.71
C ALA A 1 -24.73 -21.02 18.09
N PRO A 2 -26.05 -21.23 18.28
CA PRO A 2 -26.59 -21.70 19.57
C PRO A 2 -26.09 -23.12 19.90
N ARG A 3 -26.00 -23.47 21.20
CA ARG A 3 -25.39 -24.73 21.66
C ARG A 3 -25.96 -25.99 21.00
N TRP A 4 -27.26 -26.02 20.73
CA TRP A 4 -27.94 -27.18 20.13
C TRP A 4 -27.63 -27.39 18.65
N ALA A 5 -27.17 -26.35 17.94
CA ALA A 5 -26.87 -26.39 16.51
C ALA A 5 -25.38 -26.66 16.22
N ARG A 6 -24.51 -26.63 17.23
CA ARG A 6 -23.06 -26.84 17.06
C ARG A 6 -22.74 -28.34 16.97
N PRO A 7 -21.66 -28.71 16.25
CA PRO A 7 -21.14 -30.07 16.28
C PRO A 7 -20.94 -30.58 17.72
N GLU A 8 -21.13 -31.88 17.95
CA GLU A 8 -21.11 -32.45 19.30
C GLU A 8 -19.83 -32.12 20.09
N GLY A 9 -18.66 -32.20 19.45
CA GLY A 9 -17.37 -31.84 20.04
C GLY A 9 -17.16 -30.34 20.29
N GLU A 10 -17.96 -29.48 19.66
CA GLU A 10 -17.86 -28.01 19.72
C GLU A 10 -18.97 -27.38 20.57
N ARG A 11 -19.83 -28.18 21.23
CA ARG A 11 -20.93 -27.66 22.08
C ARG A 11 -20.46 -26.70 23.17
N GLY A 12 -19.21 -26.83 23.63
CA GLY A 12 -18.56 -25.94 24.61
C GLY A 12 -18.02 -24.63 24.04
N ASN A 13 -17.83 -24.53 22.72
CA ASN A 13 -17.26 -23.35 22.06
C ASN A 13 -18.39 -22.41 21.59
N PRO A 14 -18.55 -21.21 22.19
CA PRO A 14 -19.61 -20.28 21.79
C PRO A 14 -19.49 -19.76 20.36
N TYR A 15 -18.29 -19.77 19.81
CA TYR A 15 -17.94 -19.19 18.52
C TYR A 15 -17.89 -20.22 17.39
N ALA A 16 -18.24 -21.49 17.64
CA ALA A 16 -18.26 -22.50 16.58
C ALA A 16 -19.46 -22.30 15.61
N PRO A 17 -19.27 -22.59 14.31
CA PRO A 17 -20.35 -22.63 13.31
C PRO A 17 -21.38 -23.71 13.65
N PRO A 18 -22.60 -23.61 13.10
CA PRO A 18 -23.55 -24.71 13.20
C PRO A 18 -23.06 -25.90 12.37
N GLU A 19 -23.44 -27.10 12.79
CA GLU A 19 -23.14 -28.35 12.06
C GLU A 19 -23.87 -28.39 10.70
N ASP A 20 -25.09 -27.84 10.63
CA ASP A 20 -25.82 -27.66 9.39
C ASP A 20 -25.90 -26.18 9.01
N LEU A 21 -25.27 -25.80 7.89
CA LEU A 21 -25.30 -24.43 7.36
C LEU A 21 -26.71 -24.01 6.92
N ALA A 22 -27.60 -24.96 6.58
CA ALA A 22 -28.98 -24.65 6.26
C ALA A 22 -29.76 -24.13 7.48
N ASP A 23 -29.38 -24.52 8.71
CA ASP A 23 -29.97 -23.97 9.94
C ASP A 23 -29.61 -22.49 10.07
N TYR A 24 -28.36 -22.13 9.77
CA TYR A 24 -27.91 -20.74 9.75
C TYR A 24 -28.66 -19.94 8.70
N ALA A 25 -28.77 -20.46 7.47
CA ALA A 25 -29.47 -19.82 6.37
C ALA A 25 -30.95 -19.53 6.70
N ARG A 26 -31.66 -20.50 7.29
CA ARG A 26 -33.04 -20.31 7.75
C ARG A 26 -33.15 -19.24 8.83
N PHE A 27 -32.22 -19.21 9.78
CA PHE A 27 -32.18 -18.19 10.82
C PHE A 27 -31.97 -16.78 10.24
N VAL A 28 -30.94 -16.59 9.40
CA VAL A 28 -30.65 -15.27 8.84
C VAL A 28 -31.73 -14.80 7.87
N GLY A 29 -32.34 -15.71 7.09
CA GLY A 29 -33.50 -15.40 6.24
C GLY A 29 -34.71 -14.97 7.06
N ALA A 30 -35.01 -15.66 8.18
CA ALA A 30 -36.09 -15.26 9.09
C ALA A 30 -35.80 -13.92 9.79
N PHE A 31 -34.54 -13.66 10.14
CA PHE A 31 -34.11 -12.39 10.72
C PHE A 31 -34.26 -11.25 9.70
N ALA A 32 -33.83 -11.46 8.45
CA ALA A 32 -34.01 -10.50 7.36
C ALA A 32 -35.49 -10.22 7.09
N ALA A 33 -36.33 -11.24 6.96
CA ALA A 33 -37.78 -11.08 6.77
C ALA A 33 -38.44 -10.25 7.88
N ARG A 34 -37.92 -10.34 9.11
CA ARG A 34 -38.44 -9.60 10.26
C ARG A 34 -37.92 -8.16 10.34
N TYR A 35 -36.69 -7.90 9.90
CA TYR A 35 -35.96 -6.66 10.18
C TYR A 35 -35.40 -5.92 8.95
N GLY A 36 -35.62 -6.40 7.72
CA GLY A 36 -35.09 -5.91 6.43
C GLY A 36 -35.50 -4.49 5.98
N GLY A 37 -35.89 -3.63 6.90
CA GLY A 37 -36.01 -2.18 6.67
C GLY A 37 -35.41 -1.36 7.82
N ARG A 38 -34.75 -2.03 8.76
CA ARG A 38 -34.15 -1.45 9.97
C ARG A 38 -32.67 -1.83 10.13
N VAL A 39 -32.18 -2.74 9.30
CA VAL A 39 -30.81 -3.25 9.33
C VAL A 39 -30.09 -2.72 8.10
N ALA A 40 -28.99 -2.00 8.30
CA ALA A 40 -28.22 -1.39 7.22
C ALA A 40 -27.30 -2.38 6.48
N GLY A 41 -27.01 -3.53 7.08
CA GLY A 41 -26.21 -4.58 6.48
C GLY A 41 -26.09 -5.81 7.36
N TYR A 42 -25.81 -6.95 6.73
CA TYR A 42 -25.73 -8.26 7.35
C TYR A 42 -24.30 -8.79 7.28
N GLN A 43 -23.60 -8.78 8.42
CA GLN A 43 -22.30 -9.45 8.53
C GLN A 43 -22.49 -10.95 8.65
N ILE A 44 -21.90 -11.69 7.70
CA ILE A 44 -21.96 -13.13 7.69
C ILE A 44 -20.74 -13.68 8.43
N TRP A 45 -21.00 -14.09 9.67
CA TRP A 45 -20.02 -14.60 10.62
C TRP A 45 -18.95 -13.60 11.09
N ASP A 46 -18.25 -13.92 12.16
CA ASP A 46 -17.15 -13.12 12.69
C ASP A 46 -15.87 -13.96 12.78
N GLN A 47 -14.77 -13.42 12.25
CA GLN A 47 -13.44 -14.03 12.27
C GLN A 47 -13.39 -15.50 11.83
N PRO A 48 -13.96 -15.86 10.66
CA PRO A 48 -13.96 -17.25 10.17
C PRO A 48 -12.56 -17.82 9.90
N ASN A 49 -11.53 -16.97 9.98
CA ASN A 49 -10.14 -17.31 9.69
C ASN A 49 -9.31 -17.70 10.91
N ILE A 50 -9.89 -17.79 12.12
CA ILE A 50 -9.17 -18.20 13.34
C ILE A 50 -9.98 -19.13 14.24
N SER A 51 -9.28 -19.89 15.06
CA SER A 51 -9.82 -20.56 16.25
C SER A 51 -9.86 -19.59 17.44
N PRO A 52 -10.91 -19.60 18.28
CA PRO A 52 -12.03 -20.54 18.30
C PRO A 52 -13.22 -20.15 17.40
N HIS A 53 -13.09 -19.09 16.60
CA HIS A 53 -14.18 -18.48 15.83
C HIS A 53 -14.67 -19.29 14.62
N TRP A 54 -13.97 -20.36 14.26
CA TRP A 54 -14.46 -21.38 13.33
C TRP A 54 -14.36 -22.79 13.92
N GLY A 55 -14.64 -22.93 15.22
CA GLY A 55 -14.39 -24.18 15.95
C GLY A 55 -12.95 -24.29 16.46
N GLY A 56 -12.64 -25.37 17.19
CA GLY A 56 -11.30 -25.66 17.72
C GLY A 56 -10.38 -26.41 16.75
N GLY A 57 -10.93 -26.87 15.62
CA GLY A 57 -10.22 -27.56 14.53
C GLY A 57 -9.56 -26.63 13.53
N GLU A 58 -9.27 -27.15 12.33
CA GLU A 58 -8.79 -26.35 11.21
C GLU A 58 -9.90 -25.45 10.67
N ILE A 59 -9.53 -24.24 10.24
CA ILE A 59 -10.46 -23.32 9.57
C ILE A 59 -10.77 -23.82 8.16
N ASP A 60 -11.99 -23.57 7.67
CA ASP A 60 -12.42 -24.01 6.34
C ASP A 60 -12.94 -22.83 5.49
N PRO A 61 -12.08 -22.25 4.61
CA PRO A 61 -12.51 -21.21 3.68
C PRO A 61 -13.57 -21.67 2.68
N ALA A 62 -13.65 -22.97 2.34
CA ALA A 62 -14.66 -23.49 1.42
C ALA A 62 -16.04 -23.55 2.09
N GLU A 63 -16.10 -24.09 3.30
CA GLU A 63 -17.33 -24.14 4.09
C GLU A 63 -17.83 -22.73 4.41
N TYR A 64 -16.93 -21.79 4.73
CA TYR A 64 -17.32 -20.39 4.91
C TYR A 64 -17.92 -19.76 3.65
N VAL A 65 -17.41 -20.07 2.45
CA VAL A 65 -18.01 -19.58 1.19
C VAL A 65 -19.39 -20.18 0.96
N GLU A 66 -19.61 -21.44 1.33
CA GLU A 66 -20.94 -22.05 1.26
C GLU A 66 -21.91 -21.42 2.28
N MET A 67 -21.45 -21.14 3.50
CA MET A 67 -22.23 -20.40 4.49
C MET A 67 -22.61 -19.01 3.95
N LEU A 68 -21.65 -18.31 3.35
CA LEU A 68 -21.86 -16.99 2.77
C LEU A 68 -22.88 -17.01 1.63
N ARG A 69 -22.78 -18.00 0.73
CA ARG A 69 -23.75 -18.20 -0.35
C ARG A 69 -25.15 -18.44 0.19
N LEU A 70 -25.32 -19.44 1.05
CA LEU A 70 -26.62 -19.82 1.61
C LEU A 70 -27.26 -18.67 2.40
N ALA A 71 -26.45 -17.94 3.17
CA ALA A 71 -26.91 -16.77 3.91
C ALA A 71 -27.32 -15.62 2.98
N SER A 72 -26.49 -15.29 1.98
CA SER A 72 -26.80 -14.26 0.98
C SER A 72 -28.10 -14.58 0.25
N ASP A 73 -28.27 -15.82 -0.23
CA ASP A 73 -29.48 -16.25 -0.94
C ASP A 73 -30.73 -16.12 -0.05
N ALA A 74 -30.66 -16.59 1.20
CA ALA A 74 -31.77 -16.53 2.14
C ALA A 74 -32.14 -15.10 2.56
N ILE A 75 -31.13 -14.24 2.78
CA ILE A 75 -31.34 -12.83 3.15
C ILE A 75 -31.95 -12.10 1.97
N ARG A 76 -31.39 -12.20 0.76
CA ARG A 76 -31.89 -11.49 -0.44
C ARG A 76 -33.28 -11.94 -0.87
N ALA A 77 -33.65 -13.19 -0.61
CA ALA A 77 -35.01 -13.66 -0.83
C ALA A 77 -36.04 -12.94 0.07
N ALA A 78 -35.62 -12.48 1.25
CA ALA A 78 -36.47 -11.78 2.21
C ALA A 78 -36.34 -10.24 2.14
N ASP A 79 -35.15 -9.75 1.79
CA ASP A 79 -34.78 -8.34 1.68
C ASP A 79 -33.88 -8.14 0.43
N PRO A 80 -34.47 -7.84 -0.74
CA PRO A 80 -33.73 -7.72 -2.00
C PRO A 80 -32.65 -6.63 -2.02
N ASP A 81 -32.81 -5.59 -1.19
CA ASP A 81 -31.89 -4.44 -1.12
C ASP A 81 -30.81 -4.63 -0.03
N ALA A 82 -30.78 -5.79 0.63
CA ALA A 82 -29.84 -6.10 1.69
C ALA A 82 -28.38 -5.94 1.24
N VAL A 83 -27.59 -5.24 2.05
CA VAL A 83 -26.13 -5.19 1.94
C VAL A 83 -25.54 -6.38 2.68
N ILE A 84 -24.84 -7.26 1.96
CA ILE A 84 -24.18 -8.43 2.54
C ILE A 84 -22.70 -8.12 2.79
N VAL A 85 -22.26 -8.28 4.04
CA VAL A 85 -20.89 -8.04 4.47
C VAL A 85 -20.22 -9.38 4.74
N ALA A 86 -19.14 -9.69 4.04
CA ALA A 86 -18.30 -10.83 4.37
C ALA A 86 -17.71 -10.65 5.79
N GLY A 87 -17.63 -11.73 6.56
CA GLY A 87 -17.21 -11.73 7.95
C GLY A 87 -15.90 -10.98 8.20
N GLY A 88 -15.86 -10.27 9.32
CA GLY A 88 -14.70 -9.49 9.74
C GLY A 88 -13.48 -10.37 9.98
N LEU A 89 -12.52 -10.31 9.06
CA LEU A 89 -11.32 -11.15 9.13
C LEU A 89 -10.39 -10.69 10.27
N ALA A 90 -10.00 -11.62 11.14
CA ALA A 90 -9.05 -11.37 12.23
C ALA A 90 -7.63 -11.17 11.67
N PRO A 91 -6.96 -10.03 11.92
CA PRO A 91 -5.62 -9.80 11.42
C PRO A 91 -4.62 -10.70 12.15
N ASN A 92 -3.88 -11.51 11.38
CA ASN A 92 -2.80 -12.36 11.88
C ASN A 92 -1.84 -12.70 10.72
N THR A 93 -0.73 -13.36 11.04
CA THR A 93 0.33 -13.70 10.08
C THR A 93 0.50 -15.22 9.88
N GLU A 94 -0.43 -16.03 10.41
CA GLU A 94 -0.37 -17.48 10.35
C GLU A 94 -0.70 -18.00 8.95
N ALA A 95 -0.05 -19.08 8.53
CA ALA A 95 -0.12 -19.58 7.15
C ALA A 95 -1.32 -20.50 6.87
N GLY A 96 -2.01 -20.99 7.91
CA GLY A 96 -3.08 -21.99 7.79
C GLY A 96 -3.13 -22.97 8.97
N GLY A 97 -4.05 -23.94 8.88
CA GLY A 97 -4.38 -24.86 9.98
C GLY A 97 -5.53 -24.29 10.80
N ARG A 98 -5.34 -24.11 12.11
CA ARG A 98 -6.36 -23.52 12.99
C ARG A 98 -6.55 -22.02 12.80
N ASN A 99 -5.58 -21.34 12.19
CA ASN A 99 -5.61 -19.91 11.92
C ASN A 99 -4.99 -19.64 10.56
N MET A 100 -5.53 -18.67 9.84
CA MET A 100 -4.99 -18.20 8.58
C MET A 100 -5.02 -16.68 8.54
N SER A 101 -3.96 -16.09 8.01
CA SER A 101 -3.85 -14.66 7.80
C SER A 101 -5.07 -14.14 7.04
N ASP A 102 -5.67 -13.06 7.52
CA ASP A 102 -6.75 -12.31 6.86
C ASP A 102 -6.53 -12.12 5.35
N VAL A 103 -5.31 -11.76 4.94
CA VAL A 103 -4.96 -11.58 3.52
C VAL A 103 -5.00 -12.91 2.75
N GLN A 104 -4.50 -14.00 3.34
CA GLN A 104 -4.50 -15.31 2.72
C GLN A 104 -5.90 -15.94 2.70
N PHE A 105 -6.67 -15.76 3.77
CA PHE A 105 -8.06 -16.21 3.84
C PHE A 105 -8.91 -15.50 2.79
N LEU A 106 -8.77 -14.17 2.65
CA LEU A 106 -9.44 -13.39 1.60
C LEU A 106 -9.09 -13.94 0.20
N ARG A 107 -7.81 -14.23 -0.06
CA ARG A 107 -7.38 -14.86 -1.32
C ARG A 107 -8.10 -16.18 -1.56
N GLU A 108 -8.24 -17.01 -0.53
CA GLU A 108 -8.81 -18.35 -0.66
C GLU A 108 -10.31 -18.31 -0.92
N ILE A 109 -11.04 -17.44 -0.24
CA ILE A 109 -12.48 -17.27 -0.50
C ILE A 109 -12.74 -16.67 -1.88
N TYR A 110 -11.92 -15.73 -2.35
CA TYR A 110 -12.00 -15.23 -3.73
C TYR A 110 -11.75 -16.32 -4.77
N ARG A 111 -10.77 -17.21 -4.55
CA ARG A 111 -10.52 -18.35 -5.44
C ARG A 111 -11.72 -19.30 -5.56
N ARG A 112 -12.62 -19.27 -4.59
CA ARG A 112 -13.84 -20.09 -4.51
C ARG A 112 -15.10 -19.37 -4.96
N GLY A 113 -14.97 -18.15 -5.47
CA GLY A 113 -16.10 -17.39 -6.00
C GLY A 113 -16.90 -16.63 -4.96
N ALA A 114 -16.34 -16.35 -3.78
CA ALA A 114 -17.02 -15.60 -2.71
C ALA A 114 -17.56 -14.23 -3.18
N SER A 115 -16.92 -13.60 -4.18
CA SER A 115 -17.29 -12.28 -4.69
C SER A 115 -18.72 -12.20 -5.24
N ALA A 116 -19.36 -13.33 -5.56
CA ALA A 116 -20.76 -13.33 -5.97
C ALA A 116 -21.75 -13.14 -4.80
N TYR A 117 -21.29 -13.31 -3.55
CA TYR A 117 -22.15 -13.48 -2.38
C TYR A 117 -21.98 -12.41 -1.31
N PHE A 118 -21.19 -11.36 -1.58
CA PHE A 118 -21.06 -10.19 -0.70
C PHE A 118 -20.96 -8.90 -1.50
N ASP A 119 -21.39 -7.81 -0.88
CA ASP A 119 -21.26 -6.43 -1.38
C ASP A 119 -20.09 -5.69 -0.72
N VAL A 120 -19.70 -6.12 0.48
CA VAL A 120 -18.68 -5.47 1.30
C VAL A 120 -17.73 -6.51 1.88
N VAL A 121 -16.42 -6.23 1.90
CA VAL A 121 -15.46 -7.01 2.69
C VAL A 121 -15.35 -6.43 4.09
N GLY A 122 -15.60 -7.26 5.11
CA GLY A 122 -15.33 -6.93 6.50
C GLY A 122 -13.84 -7.04 6.85
N ALA A 123 -13.29 -5.99 7.45
CA ALA A 123 -11.92 -5.96 7.94
C ALA A 123 -11.89 -5.52 9.41
N LYS A 124 -10.80 -5.80 10.12
CA LYS A 124 -10.60 -5.35 11.50
C LYS A 124 -9.31 -4.51 11.61
N PRO A 125 -9.30 -3.23 11.20
CA PRO A 125 -8.10 -2.40 11.19
C PRO A 125 -7.69 -1.97 12.61
N TYR A 126 -7.13 -2.91 13.36
CA TYR A 126 -6.46 -2.65 14.63
C TYR A 126 -5.09 -2.01 14.40
N GLY A 127 -4.71 -1.11 15.29
CA GLY A 127 -3.40 -0.46 15.20
C GLY A 127 -2.24 -1.25 15.78
N PHE A 128 -2.54 -2.28 16.57
CA PHE A 128 -1.58 -3.09 17.30
C PHE A 128 -0.58 -2.21 18.10
N TRP A 129 0.71 -2.57 18.13
CA TRP A 129 1.78 -1.84 18.81
C TRP A 129 2.32 -0.62 18.04
N SER A 130 1.54 -0.05 17.11
CA SER A 130 1.99 1.03 16.24
C SER A 130 0.97 2.15 16.13
N GLY A 131 1.41 3.34 15.71
CA GLY A 131 0.51 4.47 15.45
C GLY A 131 -0.23 4.33 14.11
N PRO A 132 -1.30 5.10 13.90
CA PRO A 132 -2.07 5.09 12.65
C PRO A 132 -1.26 5.50 11.42
N TYR A 133 -0.10 6.13 11.58
CA TYR A 133 0.80 6.53 10.48
C TYR A 133 1.99 5.58 10.28
N ASP A 134 2.00 4.40 10.91
CA ASP A 134 2.87 3.32 10.45
C ASP A 134 2.41 2.87 9.05
N ARG A 135 3.10 3.34 8.01
CA ARG A 135 2.78 3.10 6.59
C ARG A 135 3.38 1.82 6.02
N ARG A 136 3.94 0.94 6.86
CA ARG A 136 4.40 -0.37 6.40
C ARG A 136 3.19 -1.20 5.99
N VAL A 137 3.05 -1.46 4.69
CA VAL A 137 2.03 -2.33 4.11
C VAL A 137 2.73 -3.64 3.76
N ASP A 138 2.76 -4.58 4.70
CA ASP A 138 3.50 -5.84 4.57
C ASP A 138 2.72 -7.00 5.23
N PRO A 139 2.59 -8.17 4.59
CA PRO A 139 1.86 -9.31 5.14
C PRO A 139 2.38 -9.82 6.50
N GLY A 140 3.65 -9.58 6.84
CA GLY A 140 4.25 -9.94 8.12
C GLY A 140 4.11 -8.85 9.20
N VAL A 141 3.50 -7.71 8.89
CA VAL A 141 3.32 -6.60 9.84
C VAL A 141 1.84 -6.47 10.22
N LEU A 142 1.59 -6.41 11.53
CA LEU A 142 0.28 -6.12 12.11
C LEU A 142 0.25 -4.63 12.50
N ASN A 143 -0.55 -3.85 11.78
CA ASN A 143 -0.75 -2.42 12.03
C ASN A 143 -2.04 -1.93 11.34
N TYR A 144 -2.38 -0.67 11.56
CA TYR A 144 -3.55 -0.03 10.97
C TYR A 144 -3.53 -0.02 9.43
N SER A 145 -2.34 0.13 8.81
CA SER A 145 -2.18 0.14 7.34
C SER A 145 -2.40 -1.22 6.69
N ARG A 146 -2.40 -2.32 7.44
CA ARG A 146 -2.54 -3.68 6.91
C ARG A 146 -3.80 -3.87 6.07
N VAL A 147 -4.89 -3.16 6.39
CA VAL A 147 -6.15 -3.21 5.64
C VAL A 147 -5.98 -2.85 4.16
N ILE A 148 -4.93 -2.10 3.81
CA ILE A 148 -4.56 -1.82 2.41
C ILE A 148 -4.26 -3.11 1.64
N LEU A 149 -3.70 -4.15 2.27
CA LEU A 149 -3.47 -5.45 1.62
C LEU A 149 -4.78 -6.13 1.21
N LEU A 150 -5.85 -6.01 2.02
CA LEU A 150 -7.17 -6.50 1.64
C LEU A 150 -7.70 -5.70 0.45
N ARG A 151 -7.54 -4.38 0.46
CA ARG A 151 -7.92 -3.53 -0.67
C ARG A 151 -7.20 -3.91 -1.96
N GLU A 152 -5.89 -4.14 -1.89
CA GLU A 152 -5.07 -4.57 -3.03
C GLU A 152 -5.52 -5.93 -3.56
N GLU A 153 -5.91 -6.86 -2.69
CA GLU A 153 -6.53 -8.13 -3.11
C GLU A 153 -7.84 -7.90 -3.87
N MET A 154 -8.75 -7.08 -3.35
CA MET A 154 -10.02 -6.78 -4.04
C MET A 154 -9.77 -6.18 -5.42
N VAL A 155 -8.87 -5.20 -5.53
CA VAL A 155 -8.52 -4.58 -6.82
C VAL A 155 -7.93 -5.62 -7.79
N ARG A 156 -7.02 -6.47 -7.31
CA ARG A 156 -6.41 -7.54 -8.14
C ARG A 156 -7.43 -8.57 -8.62
N ARG A 157 -8.53 -8.75 -7.89
CA ARG A 157 -9.65 -9.63 -8.27
C ARG A 157 -10.71 -8.95 -9.12
N GLY A 158 -10.54 -7.67 -9.46
CA GLY A 158 -11.52 -6.89 -10.21
C GLY A 158 -12.69 -6.38 -9.36
N ASP A 159 -12.64 -6.56 -8.04
CA ASP A 159 -13.71 -6.19 -7.10
C ASP A 159 -13.44 -4.82 -6.43
N GLY A 160 -12.62 -3.98 -7.05
CA GLY A 160 -12.23 -2.67 -6.53
C GLY A 160 -13.39 -1.67 -6.43
N ALA A 161 -14.55 -1.93 -7.04
CA ALA A 161 -15.73 -1.08 -6.89
C ALA A 161 -16.42 -1.28 -5.54
N LYS A 162 -16.30 -2.47 -4.93
CA LYS A 162 -16.90 -2.76 -3.64
C LYS A 162 -16.11 -2.14 -2.49
N PRO A 163 -16.80 -1.64 -1.44
CA PRO A 163 -16.14 -1.05 -0.30
C PRO A 163 -15.58 -2.12 0.67
N ILE A 164 -14.70 -1.65 1.55
CA ILE A 164 -14.33 -2.35 2.79
C ILE A 164 -15.02 -1.65 3.96
N TRP A 165 -15.54 -2.39 4.92
CA TRP A 165 -15.94 -1.82 6.22
C TRP A 165 -14.99 -2.33 7.32
N GLY A 166 -14.46 -1.41 8.12
CA GLY A 166 -13.69 -1.74 9.32
C GLY A 166 -14.66 -2.07 10.45
N LEU A 167 -14.98 -3.34 10.64
CA LEU A 167 -16.01 -3.84 11.56
C LEU A 167 -15.56 -3.78 13.03
N GLU A 168 -14.26 -3.79 13.27
CA GLU A 168 -13.66 -3.49 14.56
C GLU A 168 -12.35 -2.75 14.34
N ALA A 169 -12.13 -1.66 15.05
CA ALA A 169 -10.96 -0.83 14.88
C ALA A 169 -10.53 -0.15 16.18
N GLY A 170 -9.24 0.19 16.23
CA GLY A 170 -8.69 1.07 17.25
C GLY A 170 -7.50 0.48 17.99
N TRP A 171 -7.31 1.00 19.20
CA TRP A 171 -6.26 0.67 20.15
C TRP A 171 -6.92 0.46 21.50
N ALA A 172 -6.41 -0.45 22.31
CA ALA A 172 -6.82 -0.55 23.70
C ALA A 172 -6.08 0.48 24.56
N ALA A 173 -6.73 0.96 25.62
CA ALA A 173 -6.07 1.63 26.72
C ALA A 173 -6.34 0.88 28.02
N LEU A 174 -5.28 0.65 28.80
CA LEU A 174 -5.41 0.04 30.12
C LEU A 174 -4.84 1.01 31.17
N PRO A 175 -5.38 1.01 32.39
CA PRO A 175 -4.86 1.83 33.47
C PRO A 175 -3.45 1.34 33.90
N ALA A 176 -2.67 2.22 34.50
CA ALA A 176 -1.28 1.92 34.86
C ALA A 176 -1.14 0.78 35.89
N ASP A 177 -2.17 0.54 36.69
CA ASP A 177 -2.29 -0.49 37.71
C ASP A 177 -3.06 -1.74 37.22
N TRP A 178 -3.17 -1.94 35.90
CA TRP A 178 -3.85 -3.09 35.31
C TRP A 178 -3.31 -4.43 35.83
N ALA A 179 -4.20 -5.25 36.39
CA ALA A 179 -3.87 -6.58 36.94
C ALA A 179 -4.29 -7.75 36.04
N GLY A 180 -5.10 -7.49 35.01
CA GLY A 180 -5.58 -8.50 34.07
C GLY A 180 -4.56 -8.88 33.00
N ALA A 181 -4.93 -9.78 32.09
CA ALA A 181 -4.12 -10.05 30.90
C ALA A 181 -4.18 -8.86 29.93
N PRO A 182 -3.07 -8.48 29.27
CA PRO A 182 -3.11 -7.47 28.22
C PRO A 182 -3.81 -8.02 26.96
N PRO A 183 -4.47 -7.17 26.15
CA PRO A 183 -5.04 -7.59 24.87
C PRO A 183 -3.93 -8.04 23.90
N PRO A 184 -4.21 -9.02 23.02
CA PRO A 184 -3.25 -9.44 21.99
C PRO A 184 -2.91 -8.33 20.99
N GLN A 185 -3.74 -7.30 20.87
CA GLN A 185 -3.50 -6.09 20.07
C GLN A 185 -2.54 -5.11 20.76
N GLY A 186 -2.15 -5.35 22.01
CA GLY A 186 -1.41 -4.38 22.81
C GLY A 186 -2.29 -3.25 23.34
N ALA A 187 -1.74 -2.48 24.27
CA ALA A 187 -2.46 -1.40 24.94
C ALA A 187 -1.54 -0.19 25.14
N ASP A 188 -2.15 0.99 25.20
CA ASP A 188 -1.52 2.27 25.49
C ASP A 188 -2.13 2.92 26.74
N THR A 189 -1.67 4.13 27.07
CA THR A 189 -2.38 4.99 28.02
C THR A 189 -3.64 5.58 27.37
N PRO A 190 -4.67 5.95 28.16
CA PRO A 190 -5.91 6.53 27.63
C PRO A 190 -5.73 7.75 26.72
N ASP A 191 -4.78 8.64 27.03
CA ASP A 191 -4.51 9.82 26.19
C ASP A 191 -3.87 9.45 24.85
N VAL A 192 -2.97 8.47 24.84
CA VAL A 192 -2.33 7.98 23.61
C VAL A 192 -3.34 7.24 22.74
N GLN A 193 -4.22 6.43 23.33
CA GLN A 193 -5.34 5.80 22.62
C GLN A 193 -6.22 6.85 21.93
N ALA A 194 -6.63 7.89 22.67
CA ALA A 194 -7.48 8.95 22.13
C ALA A 194 -6.82 9.67 20.94
N GLN A 195 -5.55 10.07 21.08
CA GLN A 195 -4.79 10.71 19.99
C GLN A 195 -4.63 9.80 18.77
N ARG A 196 -4.34 8.51 18.99
CA ARG A 196 -4.19 7.55 17.88
C ARG A 196 -5.50 7.35 17.13
N LEU A 197 -6.62 7.25 17.83
CA LEU A 197 -7.90 7.07 17.15
C LEU A 197 -8.34 8.32 16.39
N GLU A 198 -8.12 9.52 16.95
CA GLU A 198 -8.38 10.78 16.24
C GLU A 198 -7.58 10.85 14.93
N MET A 199 -6.28 10.60 14.99
CA MET A 199 -5.40 10.53 13.82
C MET A 199 -5.81 9.41 12.84
N ALA A 200 -6.29 8.27 13.35
CA ALA A 200 -6.76 7.15 12.53
C ALA A 200 -8.02 7.53 11.73
N ILE A 201 -9.00 8.15 12.38
CA ILE A 201 -10.24 8.64 11.75
C ILE A 201 -9.90 9.68 10.69
N GLU A 202 -9.05 10.66 11.01
CA GLU A 202 -8.59 11.67 10.05
C GLU A 202 -7.92 11.02 8.83
N ARG A 203 -7.06 10.02 9.04
CA ARG A 203 -6.39 9.29 7.97
C ARG A 203 -7.38 8.48 7.12
N PHE A 204 -8.29 7.76 7.75
CA PHE A 204 -9.37 7.01 7.09
C PHE A 204 -10.13 7.91 6.11
N HIS A 205 -10.59 9.07 6.58
CA HIS A 205 -11.30 10.05 5.78
C HIS A 205 -10.47 10.61 4.61
N ARG A 206 -9.17 10.86 4.81
CA ARG A 206 -8.31 11.49 3.78
C ARG A 206 -7.74 10.53 2.75
N GLU A 207 -7.46 9.30 3.15
CA GLU A 207 -6.66 8.35 2.37
C GLU A 207 -7.47 7.18 1.83
N TRP A 208 -8.60 6.81 2.45
CA TRP A 208 -9.31 5.58 2.14
C TRP A 208 -10.75 5.82 1.68
N PRO A 209 -10.96 6.47 0.51
CA PRO A 209 -12.31 6.67 -0.06
C PRO A 209 -13.01 5.35 -0.43
N TRP A 210 -12.29 4.24 -0.38
CA TRP A 210 -12.79 2.88 -0.61
C TRP A 210 -13.26 2.18 0.67
N MET A 211 -13.06 2.79 1.84
CA MET A 211 -13.57 2.28 3.10
C MET A 211 -14.86 3.03 3.46
N GLY A 212 -15.95 2.29 3.71
CA GLY A 212 -17.26 2.86 3.97
C GLY A 212 -17.45 3.26 5.43
N TYR A 213 -17.45 2.27 6.34
CA TYR A 213 -17.60 2.48 7.78
C TYR A 213 -16.36 2.03 8.55
N LEU A 214 -16.14 2.66 9.70
CA LEU A 214 -15.16 2.28 10.70
C LEU A 214 -15.87 2.22 12.06
N PHE A 215 -16.02 1.02 12.60
CA PHE A 215 -16.67 0.75 13.87
C PHE A 215 -15.61 0.61 14.97
N ILE A 216 -15.82 1.35 16.06
CA ILE A 216 -15.01 1.18 17.28
C ILE A 216 -15.62 0.02 18.05
N GLU A 217 -14.78 -0.93 18.44
CA GLU A 217 -15.18 -2.27 18.89
C GLU A 217 -16.29 -2.24 19.96
N HIS A 218 -16.20 -1.34 20.94
CA HIS A 218 -17.16 -1.28 22.03
C HIS A 218 -17.57 0.14 22.41
N LEU A 219 -18.89 0.37 22.53
CA LEU A 219 -19.43 1.50 23.28
C LEU A 219 -19.19 1.29 24.78
N GLN A 220 -19.74 0.21 25.33
CA GLN A 220 -19.58 -0.21 26.72
C GLN A 220 -19.47 -1.73 26.75
N PRO A 221 -18.26 -2.30 26.97
CA PRO A 221 -18.05 -3.74 26.98
C PRO A 221 -18.86 -4.44 28.09
N ASP A 222 -19.58 -5.50 27.74
CA ASP A 222 -20.19 -6.43 28.70
C ASP A 222 -19.15 -7.47 29.12
N ALA A 223 -18.18 -7.02 29.92
CA ALA A 223 -17.05 -7.83 30.35
C ALA A 223 -16.65 -7.48 31.80
N PRO A 224 -16.08 -8.43 32.56
CA PRO A 224 -15.49 -8.15 33.86
C PRO A 224 -14.45 -7.01 33.82
N PRO A 225 -14.26 -6.24 34.90
CA PRO A 225 -13.32 -5.12 34.93
C PRO A 225 -11.85 -5.48 34.61
N ASP A 226 -11.45 -6.73 34.77
CA ASP A 226 -10.12 -7.27 34.52
C ASP A 226 -9.98 -7.93 33.12
N ASP A 227 -11.04 -7.90 32.31
CA ASP A 227 -11.02 -8.38 30.93
C ASP A 227 -10.42 -7.32 30.00
N PRO A 228 -9.43 -7.64 29.15
CA PRO A 228 -8.79 -6.65 28.27
C PRO A 228 -9.73 -5.93 27.31
N ARG A 229 -10.92 -6.49 27.02
CA ARG A 229 -11.95 -5.82 26.19
C ARG A 229 -12.43 -4.49 26.77
N VAL A 230 -12.33 -4.32 28.10
CA VAL A 230 -12.65 -3.03 28.75
C VAL A 230 -11.79 -1.89 28.19
N GLY A 231 -10.58 -2.19 27.72
CA GLY A 231 -9.66 -1.20 27.20
C GLY A 231 -10.06 -0.60 25.86
N PHE A 232 -11.01 -1.19 25.14
CA PHE A 232 -11.52 -0.66 23.86
C PHE A 232 -12.80 0.16 24.01
N GLY A 233 -13.38 0.21 25.21
CA GLY A 233 -14.66 0.87 25.46
C GLY A 233 -14.60 2.40 25.41
N LEU A 234 -15.60 3.02 24.77
CA LEU A 234 -15.87 4.45 24.93
C LEU A 234 -16.33 4.77 26.36
N LEU A 235 -17.06 3.86 26.98
CA LEU A 235 -17.52 3.92 28.35
C LEU A 235 -16.89 2.78 29.15
N SER A 236 -16.59 3.05 30.43
CA SER A 236 -16.19 2.00 31.37
C SER A 236 -17.37 1.04 31.62
N PRO A 237 -17.14 -0.16 32.18
CA PRO A 237 -18.23 -1.04 32.60
C PRO A 237 -19.24 -0.36 33.55
N ALA A 238 -18.82 0.65 34.31
CA ALA A 238 -19.67 1.46 35.19
C ALA A 238 -20.41 2.61 34.47
N GLY A 239 -20.21 2.78 33.15
CA GLY A 239 -20.83 3.84 32.35
C GLY A 239 -20.08 5.18 32.35
N GLU A 240 -18.87 5.23 32.91
CA GLU A 240 -18.07 6.46 32.96
C GLU A 240 -17.43 6.75 31.61
N GLN A 241 -17.33 8.04 31.26
CA GLN A 241 -16.75 8.46 29.97
C GLN A 241 -15.23 8.30 29.97
N SER A 242 -14.70 7.54 29.03
CA SER A 242 -13.25 7.43 28.80
C SER A 242 -12.65 8.74 28.26
N ALA A 243 -11.31 8.84 28.29
CA ALA A 243 -10.58 9.90 27.57
C ALA A 243 -10.91 9.89 26.08
N LEU A 244 -11.02 8.68 25.50
CA LEU A 244 -11.39 8.49 24.11
C LEU A 244 -12.78 9.04 23.79
N HIS A 245 -13.79 8.76 24.62
CA HIS A 245 -15.14 9.30 24.45
C HIS A 245 -15.14 10.83 24.47
N ARG A 246 -14.39 11.46 25.39
CA ARG A 246 -14.29 12.93 25.46
C ARG A 246 -13.66 13.51 24.19
N ALA A 247 -12.54 12.94 23.74
CA ALA A 247 -11.86 13.37 22.51
C ALA A 247 -12.76 13.23 21.27
N LEU A 248 -13.45 12.09 21.12
CA LEU A 248 -14.37 11.88 20.00
C LEU A 248 -15.57 12.84 20.05
N ARG A 249 -16.13 13.11 21.23
CA ARG A 249 -17.23 14.07 21.37
C ARG A 249 -16.81 15.47 20.93
N GLU A 250 -15.61 15.90 21.33
CA GLU A 250 -15.05 17.20 20.94
C GLU A 250 -14.80 17.26 19.43
N ALA A 251 -14.20 16.22 18.85
CA ALA A 251 -13.98 16.11 17.40
C ALA A 251 -15.30 16.13 16.61
N LEU A 252 -16.34 15.44 17.10
CA LEU A 252 -17.65 15.38 16.46
C LEU A 252 -18.45 16.68 16.60
N ALA A 253 -18.18 17.51 17.61
CA ALA A 253 -18.80 18.82 17.77
C ALA A 253 -18.25 19.88 16.80
N GLY A 254 -17.10 19.62 16.17
CA GLY A 254 -16.49 20.49 15.18
C GLY A 254 -17.28 20.59 13.85
N PRO A 255 -16.89 21.53 12.97
CA PRO A 255 -17.48 21.67 11.64
C PRO A 255 -17.38 20.37 10.84
N LYS A 256 -18.46 20.01 10.15
CA LYS A 256 -18.47 18.82 9.29
C LYS A 256 -17.74 19.12 7.99
N VAL A 257 -16.82 18.23 7.61
CA VAL A 257 -16.01 18.33 6.39
C VAL A 257 -16.32 17.14 5.50
N ALA A 258 -16.69 17.40 4.25
CA ALA A 258 -16.85 16.35 3.23
C ALA A 258 -15.47 15.90 2.73
N TYR A 259 -15.24 14.60 2.67
CA TYR A 259 -13.95 14.02 2.28
C TYR A 259 -14.03 13.34 0.91
N PRO A 260 -12.88 13.00 0.27
CA PRO A 260 -12.87 12.39 -1.05
C PRO A 260 -13.76 11.15 -1.13
N GLY A 261 -14.61 11.08 -2.15
CA GLY A 261 -15.67 10.08 -2.26
C GLY A 261 -16.99 10.68 -2.72
N LEU A 262 -18.01 9.84 -2.82
CA LEU A 262 -19.40 10.23 -3.10
C LEU A 262 -20.22 10.17 -1.81
N VAL A 263 -21.01 11.20 -1.55
CA VAL A 263 -21.95 11.29 -0.42
C VAL A 263 -23.36 11.42 -0.97
N ASP A 264 -24.19 10.40 -0.79
CA ASP A 264 -25.56 10.33 -1.32
C ASP A 264 -26.61 11.10 -0.48
N ASP A 265 -26.24 11.55 0.72
CA ASP A 265 -27.02 12.52 1.50
C ASP A 265 -26.07 13.58 2.10
N PRO A 266 -25.94 14.75 1.46
CA PRO A 266 -25.02 15.78 1.90
C PRO A 266 -25.58 16.69 2.99
N SER A 267 -26.80 16.44 3.50
CA SER A 267 -27.51 17.34 4.44
C SER A 267 -26.67 17.69 5.68
N VAL A 268 -25.93 16.72 6.23
CA VAL A 268 -25.06 16.90 7.39
C VAL A 268 -23.86 17.82 7.11
N TYR A 269 -23.46 17.98 5.85
CA TYR A 269 -22.36 18.85 5.42
C TYR A 269 -22.82 20.23 4.95
N LEU A 270 -24.13 20.40 4.72
CA LEU A 270 -24.75 21.66 4.35
C LEU A 270 -25.13 22.42 5.61
N ALA A 271 -24.28 23.37 6.03
CA ALA A 271 -24.50 24.18 7.22
C ALA A 271 -25.13 25.55 6.86
N PRO A 272 -26.44 25.77 7.12
CA PRO A 272 -27.07 27.05 6.85
C PRO A 272 -26.48 28.14 7.74
N ILE A 273 -26.28 29.34 7.19
CA ILE A 273 -25.93 30.51 7.99
C ILE A 273 -27.23 31.17 8.43
N HIS A 274 -27.40 31.36 9.73
CA HIS A 274 -28.59 32.00 10.29
C HIS A 274 -28.81 33.39 9.66
N ASP A 275 -30.08 33.72 9.39
CA ASP A 275 -30.52 35.00 8.84
C ASP A 275 -29.97 35.39 7.45
N MET A 276 -29.35 34.45 6.72
CA MET A 276 -28.93 34.65 5.33
C MET A 276 -29.39 33.49 4.45
N PRO A 277 -29.72 33.73 3.16
CA PRO A 277 -30.01 32.66 2.20
C PRO A 277 -28.72 31.99 1.72
N LEU A 278 -27.84 31.61 2.66
CA LEU A 278 -26.50 31.12 2.40
C LEU A 278 -26.23 29.85 3.22
N THR A 279 -25.70 28.84 2.56
CA THR A 279 -25.29 27.58 3.16
C THR A 279 -23.81 27.36 2.92
N GLN A 280 -23.09 26.95 3.95
CA GLN A 280 -21.68 26.61 3.87
C GLN A 280 -21.50 25.10 3.67
N LEU A 281 -20.58 24.74 2.80
CA LEU A 281 -20.09 23.37 2.67
C LEU A 281 -18.55 23.38 2.73
N ARG A 282 -18.00 22.67 3.71
CA ARG A 282 -16.55 22.45 3.84
C ARG A 282 -16.20 21.11 3.21
N PHE A 283 -15.10 21.06 2.47
CA PHE A 283 -14.59 19.81 1.94
C PHE A 283 -13.06 19.75 1.95
N TRP A 284 -12.51 18.55 2.11
CA TRP A 284 -11.08 18.29 2.01
C TRP A 284 -10.78 17.59 0.69
N GLY A 285 -10.06 18.25 -0.22
CA GLY A 285 -9.79 17.68 -1.54
C GLY A 285 -9.19 18.68 -2.53
N THR A 286 -9.39 18.39 -3.81
CA THR A 286 -8.86 19.17 -4.96
C THR A 286 -9.96 19.64 -5.91
N ALA A 287 -11.16 19.05 -5.83
CA ALA A 287 -12.33 19.44 -6.59
C ALA A 287 -13.61 18.98 -5.89
N LEU A 288 -14.74 19.60 -6.25
CA LEU A 288 -16.07 19.36 -5.72
C LEU A 288 -17.09 19.36 -6.86
N ASP A 289 -17.91 18.31 -6.93
CA ASP A 289 -19.11 18.23 -7.76
C ASP A 289 -20.36 18.21 -6.89
N LEU A 290 -21.40 18.91 -7.32
CA LEU A 290 -22.75 18.80 -6.77
C LEU A 290 -23.63 18.07 -7.80
N SER A 291 -24.38 17.08 -7.35
CA SER A 291 -25.46 16.48 -8.14
C SER A 291 -26.80 17.02 -7.66
N VAL A 292 -27.56 17.61 -8.56
CA VAL A 292 -28.79 18.34 -8.26
C VAL A 292 -29.94 17.80 -9.10
N GLU A 293 -31.07 17.54 -8.47
CA GLU A 293 -32.28 17.14 -9.17
C GLU A 293 -33.00 18.36 -9.77
N GLN A 294 -33.16 18.34 -11.09
CA GLN A 294 -33.79 19.40 -11.87
C GLN A 294 -35.32 19.21 -11.97
N GLY A 295 -36.01 20.32 -12.22
CA GLY A 295 -37.46 20.35 -12.44
C GLY A 295 -38.31 20.25 -11.18
N LEU A 296 -37.69 20.16 -9.99
CA LEU A 296 -38.38 20.30 -8.69
C LEU A 296 -38.55 21.77 -8.28
N GLU A 297 -37.55 22.58 -8.61
CA GLU A 297 -37.49 24.01 -8.31
C GLU A 297 -37.02 24.78 -9.55
N THR A 298 -37.23 26.09 -9.57
CA THR A 298 -36.83 26.95 -10.69
C THR A 298 -35.64 27.84 -10.36
N GLY A 299 -34.93 28.28 -11.39
CA GLY A 299 -33.78 29.18 -11.27
C GLY A 299 -32.44 28.44 -11.10
N ALA A 300 -31.56 28.99 -10.27
CA ALA A 300 -30.21 28.45 -10.09
C ALA A 300 -29.69 28.62 -8.66
N LEU A 301 -28.89 27.65 -8.20
CA LEU A 301 -28.03 27.83 -7.04
C LEU A 301 -26.76 28.58 -7.46
N VAL A 302 -26.33 29.53 -6.64
CA VAL A 302 -25.05 30.25 -6.86
C VAL A 302 -24.02 29.72 -5.87
N VAL A 303 -23.00 29.04 -6.38
CA VAL A 303 -21.91 28.48 -5.57
C VAL A 303 -20.69 29.39 -5.68
N ARG A 304 -20.36 30.04 -4.57
CA ARG A 304 -19.24 30.97 -4.46
C ARG A 304 -18.10 30.33 -3.69
N ARG A 305 -16.88 30.55 -4.19
CA ARG A 305 -15.62 30.21 -3.51
C ARG A 305 -14.75 31.46 -3.44
N GLU A 306 -14.07 31.66 -2.33
CA GLU A 306 -13.16 32.78 -2.17
C GLU A 306 -12.08 32.78 -3.28
N GLY A 307 -11.93 33.93 -3.96
CA GLY A 307 -10.96 34.09 -5.05
C GLY A 307 -11.30 33.32 -6.35
N ALA A 308 -12.54 32.87 -6.55
CA ALA A 308 -13.02 32.24 -7.78
C ALA A 308 -14.24 32.96 -8.36
N ALA A 309 -14.52 32.72 -9.63
CA ALA A 309 -15.81 33.07 -10.23
C ALA A 309 -16.92 32.20 -9.64
N ASP A 310 -18.11 32.76 -9.53
CA ASP A 310 -19.29 32.04 -9.06
C ASP A 310 -19.67 30.94 -10.07
N ALA A 311 -19.96 29.75 -9.56
CA ALA A 311 -20.51 28.66 -10.36
C ALA A 311 -22.04 28.68 -10.24
N LEU A 312 -22.73 28.62 -11.38
CA LEU A 312 -24.19 28.53 -11.44
C LEU A 312 -24.59 27.06 -11.65
N VAL A 313 -25.50 26.58 -10.80
CA VAL A 313 -26.08 25.23 -10.93
C VAL A 313 -27.55 25.41 -11.26
N ALA A 314 -27.94 25.04 -12.49
CA ALA A 314 -29.31 25.21 -12.97
C ALA A 314 -30.24 24.20 -12.30
N LEU A 315 -31.41 24.67 -11.87
CA LEU A 315 -32.49 23.84 -11.32
C LEU A 315 -33.56 23.56 -12.37
N ASP A 316 -33.62 24.41 -13.41
CA ASP A 316 -34.56 24.26 -14.52
C ASP A 316 -34.15 23.05 -15.39
N GLY A 317 -35.09 22.15 -15.65
CA GLY A 317 -34.87 20.97 -16.48
C GLY A 317 -36.02 19.98 -16.42
N PRO A 318 -35.90 18.83 -17.11
CA PRO A 318 -36.89 17.76 -17.03
C PRO A 318 -37.02 17.28 -15.57
N ALA A 319 -38.25 17.21 -15.06
CA ALA A 319 -38.51 16.74 -13.70
C ALA A 319 -37.92 15.34 -13.46
N GLY A 320 -37.16 15.19 -12.38
CA GLY A 320 -36.52 13.93 -12.00
C GLY A 320 -35.17 13.65 -12.67
N SER A 321 -34.67 14.57 -13.51
CA SER A 321 -33.31 14.45 -14.04
C SER A 321 -32.28 14.96 -13.04
N VAL A 322 -31.14 14.27 -12.90
CA VAL A 322 -30.05 14.68 -12.00
C VAL A 322 -28.90 15.23 -12.82
N GLU A 323 -28.58 16.51 -12.65
CA GLU A 323 -27.43 17.15 -13.27
C GLU A 323 -26.25 17.15 -12.30
N ARG A 324 -25.06 16.75 -12.77
CA ARG A 324 -23.82 16.84 -12.00
C ARG A 324 -22.99 18.02 -12.49
N VAL A 325 -22.74 18.99 -11.60
CA VAL A 325 -22.03 20.23 -11.92
C VAL A 325 -20.74 20.35 -11.11
N ARG A 326 -19.63 20.64 -11.80
CA ARG A 326 -18.33 20.94 -11.20
C ARG A 326 -18.33 22.36 -10.66
N VAL A 327 -18.38 22.49 -9.33
CA VAL A 327 -18.43 23.79 -8.65
C VAL A 327 -17.07 24.26 -8.13
N ALA A 328 -16.12 23.34 -7.98
CA ALA A 328 -14.73 23.68 -7.67
C ALA A 328 -13.76 22.69 -8.33
N ALA A 329 -12.65 23.17 -8.89
CA ALA A 329 -11.64 22.33 -9.54
C ALA A 329 -10.22 22.92 -9.42
N GLY A 330 -9.21 22.06 -9.56
CA GLY A 330 -7.81 22.49 -9.65
C GLY A 330 -7.25 23.10 -8.36
N LEU A 331 -7.87 22.80 -7.22
CA LEU A 331 -7.46 23.33 -5.92
C LEU A 331 -6.23 22.58 -5.39
N PRO A 332 -5.38 23.24 -4.58
CA PRO A 332 -4.37 22.52 -3.80
C PRO A 332 -5.05 21.52 -2.87
N LEU A 333 -4.39 20.40 -2.60
CA LEU A 333 -4.90 19.41 -1.66
C LEU A 333 -4.99 20.02 -0.26
N GLY A 334 -6.19 20.13 0.29
CA GLY A 334 -6.44 20.74 1.59
C GLY A 334 -7.93 20.93 1.86
N GLU A 335 -8.25 21.58 2.98
CA GLU A 335 -9.62 21.99 3.29
C GLU A 335 -9.99 23.26 2.52
N HIS A 336 -11.21 23.29 2.00
CA HIS A 336 -11.80 24.40 1.27
C HIS A 336 -13.22 24.64 1.74
N LEU A 337 -13.68 25.88 1.59
CA LEU A 337 -15.04 26.30 1.92
C LEU A 337 -15.73 26.83 0.65
N VAL A 338 -16.94 26.35 0.40
CA VAL A 338 -17.86 26.94 -0.60
C VAL A 338 -19.12 27.46 0.08
N GLN A 339 -19.66 28.53 -0.47
CA GLN A 339 -20.92 29.14 -0.03
C GLN A 339 -21.95 28.95 -1.14
N ILE A 340 -23.07 28.32 -0.82
CA ILE A 340 -24.16 28.02 -1.74
C ILE A 340 -25.32 28.97 -1.39
N ARG A 341 -25.71 29.82 -2.33
CA ARG A 341 -26.85 30.72 -2.18
C ARG A 341 -28.08 30.10 -2.85
N GLY A 342 -29.16 29.97 -2.08
CA GLY A 342 -30.43 29.40 -2.53
C GLY A 342 -31.48 29.42 -1.41
N THR A 343 -32.75 29.27 -1.75
CA THR A 343 -33.81 29.05 -0.75
C THR A 343 -33.68 27.64 -0.13
N PRO A 344 -34.27 27.39 1.05
CA PRO A 344 -34.28 26.04 1.63
C PRO A 344 -34.87 24.97 0.69
N ALA A 345 -35.87 25.33 -0.12
CA ALA A 345 -36.46 24.45 -1.13
C ALA A 345 -35.48 24.16 -2.28
N GLN A 346 -34.77 25.19 -2.77
CA GLN A 346 -33.73 24.99 -3.78
C GLN A 346 -32.56 24.15 -3.24
N LEU A 347 -32.16 24.32 -1.99
CA LEU A 347 -31.07 23.53 -1.39
C LEU A 347 -31.44 22.05 -1.20
N SER A 348 -32.73 21.73 -1.00
CA SER A 348 -33.19 20.34 -0.85
C SER A 348 -33.14 19.55 -2.17
N THR A 349 -32.89 20.21 -3.30
CA THR A 349 -32.66 19.56 -4.60
C THR A 349 -31.27 18.95 -4.73
N ILE A 350 -30.32 19.32 -3.87
CA ILE A 350 -28.97 18.74 -3.85
C ILE A 350 -29.09 17.29 -3.38
N ARG A 351 -28.82 16.34 -4.28
CA ARG A 351 -28.91 14.90 -4.01
C ARG A 351 -27.61 14.33 -3.52
N SER A 352 -26.47 14.72 -4.11
CA SER A 352 -25.19 14.19 -3.69
C SER A 352 -24.05 15.17 -3.87
N VAL A 353 -22.98 14.92 -3.12
CA VAL A 353 -21.72 15.67 -3.22
C VAL A 353 -20.61 14.69 -3.53
N ALA A 354 -19.79 15.00 -4.54
CA ALA A 354 -18.59 14.23 -4.82
C ALA A 354 -17.35 15.09 -4.65
N VAL A 355 -16.45 14.65 -3.77
CA VAL A 355 -15.16 15.30 -3.52
C VAL A 355 -14.06 14.48 -4.18
N PHE A 356 -13.14 15.15 -4.86
CA PHE A 356 -12.06 14.47 -5.60
C PHE A 356 -10.68 14.79 -5.01
N ARG A 357 -9.82 13.78 -5.04
CA ARG A 357 -8.38 13.92 -4.79
C ARG A 357 -7.61 13.52 -6.07
N TYR A 358 -7.22 14.52 -6.85
CA TYR A 358 -6.34 14.31 -8.01
C TYR A 358 -4.88 14.45 -7.57
N GLU A 359 -4.13 13.35 -7.57
CA GLU A 359 -2.67 13.42 -7.50
C GLU A 359 -2.12 13.60 -8.91
N ARG A 360 -1.50 14.75 -9.20
CA ARG A 360 -0.85 14.95 -10.51
C ARG A 360 0.38 14.02 -10.59
N PRO A 361 0.39 13.00 -11.47
CA PRO A 361 1.48 12.01 -11.47
C PRO A 361 2.83 12.59 -11.92
N TRP A 362 2.84 13.82 -12.45
CA TRP A 362 3.99 14.47 -13.06
C TRP A 362 5.01 14.96 -12.02
N GLY A 363 4.59 15.20 -10.77
CA GLY A 363 5.48 15.68 -9.70
C GLY A 363 6.59 14.69 -9.37
N LEU A 364 6.30 13.39 -9.37
CA LEU A 364 7.29 12.33 -9.18
C LEU A 364 8.28 12.31 -10.35
N TRP A 365 7.78 12.35 -11.59
CA TRP A 365 8.62 12.35 -12.79
C TRP A 365 9.54 13.56 -12.86
N LEU A 366 9.05 14.75 -12.45
CA LEU A 366 9.84 15.96 -12.40
C LEU A 366 10.96 15.87 -11.35
N ARG A 367 10.68 15.30 -10.17
CA ARG A 367 11.68 15.06 -9.11
C ARG A 367 12.72 14.03 -9.54
N LEU A 368 12.30 12.93 -10.18
CA LEU A 368 13.21 11.92 -10.70
C LEU A 368 14.10 12.49 -11.82
N ALA A 369 13.53 13.28 -12.72
CA ALA A 369 14.29 13.99 -13.76
C ALA A 369 15.30 14.96 -13.14
N LEU A 370 14.90 15.74 -12.14
CA LEU A 370 15.79 16.67 -11.42
C LEU A 370 16.91 15.93 -10.68
N CYS A 371 16.60 14.83 -9.98
CA CYS A 371 17.62 13.97 -9.37
C CYS A 371 18.58 13.41 -10.42
N GLY A 372 18.07 12.96 -11.57
CA GLY A 372 18.91 12.49 -12.68
C GLY A 372 19.87 13.58 -13.19
N VAL A 373 19.38 14.81 -13.36
CA VAL A 373 20.20 15.97 -13.75
C VAL A 373 21.26 16.29 -12.69
N LEU A 374 20.89 16.30 -11.40
CA LEU A 374 21.82 16.57 -10.30
C LEU A 374 22.88 15.48 -10.14
N LEU A 375 22.52 14.21 -10.34
CA LEU A 375 23.46 13.10 -10.34
C LEU A 375 24.43 13.19 -11.53
N ALA A 376 23.94 13.54 -12.72
CA ALA A 376 24.78 13.75 -13.89
C ALA A 376 25.74 14.94 -13.70
N TRP A 377 25.26 16.04 -13.12
CA TRP A 377 26.07 17.23 -12.84
C TRP A 377 27.13 16.97 -11.77
N SER A 378 26.73 16.36 -10.65
CA SER A 378 27.64 15.95 -9.57
C SER A 378 28.68 14.94 -10.07
N GLY A 379 28.26 13.97 -10.89
CA GLY A 379 29.16 13.02 -11.54
C GLY A 379 30.19 13.70 -12.45
N ALA A 380 29.74 14.65 -13.28
CA ALA A 380 30.64 15.43 -14.13
C ALA A 380 31.62 16.29 -13.32
N GLY A 381 31.15 16.90 -12.22
CA GLY A 381 31.97 17.66 -11.28
C GLY A 381 33.01 16.79 -10.56
N ALA A 382 32.60 15.63 -10.04
CA ALA A 382 33.48 14.67 -9.40
C ALA A 382 34.55 14.15 -10.36
N VAL A 383 34.18 13.83 -11.60
CA VAL A 383 35.13 13.43 -12.67
C VAL A 383 36.09 14.57 -13.01
N GLY A 384 35.61 15.82 -13.02
CA GLY A 384 36.45 17.01 -13.18
C GLY A 384 37.48 17.16 -12.06
N ALA A 385 37.03 17.06 -10.80
CA ALA A 385 37.87 17.19 -9.61
C ALA A 385 38.90 16.05 -9.49
N LEU A 386 38.49 14.80 -9.72
CA LEU A 386 39.35 13.63 -9.71
C LEU A 386 40.57 13.80 -10.61
N ARG A 387 40.42 14.46 -11.76
CA ARG A 387 41.51 14.67 -12.74
C ARG A 387 42.58 15.66 -12.29
N VAL A 388 42.27 16.53 -11.33
CA VAL A 388 43.20 17.54 -10.79
C VAL A 388 43.92 17.02 -9.54
N LEU A 389 43.47 15.91 -8.96
CA LEU A 389 44.10 15.33 -7.78
C LEU A 389 45.48 14.75 -8.10
N PRO A 390 46.51 15.00 -7.27
CA PRO A 390 47.87 14.48 -7.48
C PRO A 390 47.93 12.94 -7.48
N VAL A 391 46.94 12.29 -6.85
CA VAL A 391 46.74 10.83 -6.87
C VAL A 391 46.60 10.27 -8.30
N VAL A 392 46.01 11.03 -9.23
CA VAL A 392 45.90 10.61 -10.63
C VAL A 392 47.26 10.62 -11.34
N GLY A 393 48.14 11.55 -11.01
CA GLY A 393 49.52 11.56 -11.49
C GLY A 393 50.31 10.35 -10.99
N ALA A 394 50.20 10.04 -9.69
CA ALA A 394 50.82 8.86 -9.09
C ALA A 394 50.28 7.55 -9.71
N TRP A 395 48.96 7.46 -9.92
CA TRP A 395 48.34 6.30 -10.55
C TRP A 395 48.80 6.08 -12.00
N ARG A 396 48.98 7.15 -12.79
CA ARG A 396 49.59 7.03 -14.14
C ARG A 396 51.00 6.46 -14.08
N GLY A 397 51.78 6.82 -13.06
CA GLY A 397 53.12 6.25 -12.82
C GLY A 397 53.07 4.76 -12.50
N VAL A 398 52.20 4.34 -11.57
CA VAL A 398 51.98 2.93 -11.20
C VAL A 398 51.52 2.11 -12.43
N ARG A 399 50.60 2.65 -13.23
CA ARG A 399 50.15 2.01 -14.46
C ARG A 399 51.25 1.92 -15.50
N GLY A 400 52.06 2.96 -15.69
CA GLY A 400 53.19 2.94 -16.61
C GLY A 400 54.24 1.88 -16.23
N TRP A 401 54.38 1.57 -14.93
CA TRP A 401 55.18 0.44 -14.48
C TRP A 401 54.51 -0.91 -14.79
N GLY A 402 53.21 -1.02 -14.56
CA GLY A 402 52.42 -2.20 -14.92
C GLY A 402 52.41 -2.51 -16.43
N GLU A 403 52.48 -1.49 -17.29
CA GLU A 403 52.58 -1.65 -18.75
C GLU A 403 53.95 -2.17 -19.22
N ARG A 404 54.98 -2.20 -18.36
CA ARG A 404 56.28 -2.82 -18.68
C ARG A 404 56.29 -4.34 -18.52
N VAL A 405 55.30 -4.89 -17.85
CA VAL A 405 55.14 -6.36 -17.72
C VAL A 405 54.83 -6.94 -19.11
N PRO A 406 55.53 -7.98 -19.59
CA PRO A 406 55.26 -8.60 -20.88
C PRO A 406 53.83 -9.14 -20.96
N GLU A 407 53.21 -9.04 -22.12
CA GLU A 407 51.81 -9.46 -22.32
C GLU A 407 51.52 -10.90 -21.85
N PRO A 408 52.34 -11.92 -22.14
CA PRO A 408 52.11 -13.29 -21.65
C PRO A 408 52.07 -13.39 -20.12
N ALA A 409 52.88 -12.59 -19.43
CA ALA A 409 52.93 -12.57 -17.97
C ALA A 409 51.67 -11.92 -17.36
N ARG A 410 51.04 -10.96 -18.06
CA ARG A 410 49.77 -10.35 -17.63
C ARG A 410 48.65 -11.37 -17.64
N TRP A 411 48.56 -12.15 -18.72
CA TRP A 411 47.59 -13.24 -18.87
C TRP A 411 47.80 -14.34 -17.82
N ALA A 412 49.06 -14.74 -17.60
CA ALA A 412 49.40 -15.72 -16.58
C ALA A 412 49.01 -15.25 -15.17
N LEU A 413 49.24 -13.98 -14.84
CA LEU A 413 48.87 -13.41 -13.54
C LEU A 413 47.35 -13.33 -13.35
N LEU A 414 46.62 -12.80 -14.33
CA LEU A 414 45.15 -12.72 -14.27
C LEU A 414 44.52 -14.12 -14.20
N GLY A 415 45.03 -15.07 -15.00
CA GLY A 415 44.59 -16.47 -14.98
C GLY A 415 44.89 -17.16 -13.65
N ALA A 416 46.08 -16.94 -13.08
CA ALA A 416 46.45 -17.50 -11.78
C ALA A 416 45.56 -16.97 -10.64
N VAL A 417 45.22 -15.68 -10.66
CA VAL A 417 44.33 -15.08 -9.67
C VAL A 417 42.91 -15.62 -9.81
N LEU A 418 42.39 -15.75 -11.04
CA LEU A 418 41.08 -16.36 -11.27
C LEU A 418 41.05 -17.85 -10.86
N LEU A 419 42.10 -18.60 -11.16
CA LEU A 419 42.24 -19.99 -10.73
C LEU A 419 42.30 -20.11 -9.20
N ALA A 420 43.04 -19.22 -8.53
CA ALA A 420 43.09 -19.17 -7.07
C ALA A 420 41.71 -18.82 -6.46
N ALA A 421 40.92 -17.96 -7.10
CA ALA A 421 39.56 -17.64 -6.65
C ALA A 421 38.63 -18.86 -6.68
N ILE A 422 38.88 -19.82 -7.58
CA ILE A 422 38.14 -21.09 -7.67
C ILE A 422 38.63 -22.08 -6.61
N LEU A 423 39.96 -22.27 -6.52
CA LEU A 423 40.57 -23.32 -5.70
C LEU A 423 40.52 -23.03 -4.21
N LEU A 424 40.41 -21.77 -3.79
CA LEU A 424 40.37 -21.41 -2.37
C LEU A 424 39.03 -21.83 -1.73
N PRO A 425 39.04 -22.59 -0.62
CA PRO A 425 37.81 -23.05 0.02
C PRO A 425 37.17 -21.98 0.92
N VAL A 426 37.92 -20.95 1.33
CA VAL A 426 37.47 -19.94 2.30
C VAL A 426 36.91 -18.70 1.58
N PRO A 427 35.64 -18.31 1.81
CA PRO A 427 35.01 -17.16 1.14
C PRO A 427 35.76 -15.84 1.33
N ARG A 428 36.28 -15.58 2.53
CA ARG A 428 37.07 -14.38 2.82
C ARG A 428 38.38 -14.32 2.03
N LEU A 429 39.00 -15.46 1.76
CA LEU A 429 40.22 -15.53 0.94
C LEU A 429 39.89 -15.34 -0.55
N ARG A 430 38.75 -15.86 -1.02
CA ARG A 430 38.25 -15.57 -2.39
C ARG A 430 38.06 -14.08 -2.61
N LEU A 431 37.54 -13.36 -1.61
CA LEU A 431 37.40 -11.90 -1.66
C LEU A 431 38.72 -11.17 -1.82
N VAL A 432 39.75 -11.59 -1.09
CA VAL A 432 41.11 -11.02 -1.20
C VAL A 432 41.68 -11.26 -2.60
N VAL A 433 41.50 -12.46 -3.14
CA VAL A 433 41.97 -12.80 -4.48
C VAL A 433 41.18 -12.06 -5.57
N LEU A 434 39.87 -11.87 -5.39
CA LEU A 434 39.05 -11.06 -6.29
C LEU A 434 39.40 -9.57 -6.22
N ALA A 435 39.79 -9.06 -5.05
CA ALA A 435 40.33 -7.72 -4.93
C ALA A 435 41.68 -7.59 -5.65
N ALA A 436 42.54 -8.62 -5.60
CA ALA A 436 43.77 -8.66 -6.38
C ALA A 436 43.50 -8.67 -7.89
N TYR A 437 42.49 -9.42 -8.35
CA TYR A 437 42.03 -9.38 -9.73
C TYR A 437 41.57 -7.96 -10.12
N GLY A 438 40.84 -7.27 -9.25
CA GLY A 438 40.45 -5.87 -9.47
C GLY A 438 41.64 -4.93 -9.59
N GLY A 439 42.66 -5.09 -8.76
CA GLY A 439 43.92 -4.35 -8.88
C GLY A 439 44.62 -4.58 -10.22
N LEU A 440 44.70 -5.84 -10.68
CA LEU A 440 45.29 -6.17 -11.98
C LEU A 440 44.44 -5.67 -13.16
N ALA A 441 43.11 -5.77 -13.07
CA ALA A 441 42.18 -5.24 -14.08
C ALA A 441 42.27 -3.72 -14.18
N LEU A 442 42.52 -3.01 -13.07
CA LEU A 442 42.79 -1.57 -13.08
C LEU A 442 44.08 -1.21 -13.83
N LEU A 443 45.12 -2.07 -13.77
CA LEU A 443 46.36 -1.88 -14.52
C LEU A 443 46.22 -2.29 -15.99
N TRP A 444 45.48 -3.37 -16.27
CA TRP A 444 45.32 -3.97 -17.58
C TRP A 444 43.83 -4.17 -17.93
N PRO A 445 43.07 -3.09 -18.17
CA PRO A 445 41.61 -3.16 -18.32
C PRO A 445 41.16 -4.05 -19.48
N THR A 446 41.90 -4.06 -20.59
CA THR A 446 41.59 -4.91 -21.74
C THR A 446 41.79 -6.39 -21.42
N ALA A 447 42.93 -6.74 -20.81
CA ALA A 447 43.22 -8.11 -20.40
C ALA A 447 42.29 -8.59 -19.27
N GLY A 448 41.92 -7.69 -18.35
CA GLY A 448 40.90 -7.94 -17.34
C GLY A 448 39.53 -8.24 -17.97
N LEU A 449 39.09 -7.46 -18.95
CA LEU A 449 37.83 -7.74 -19.65
C LEU A 449 37.84 -9.10 -20.35
N TYR A 450 38.92 -9.43 -21.06
CA TYR A 450 39.06 -10.73 -21.70
C TYR A 450 39.16 -11.88 -20.68
N ALA A 451 39.78 -11.65 -19.52
CA ALA A 451 39.83 -12.62 -18.43
C ALA A 451 38.44 -12.84 -17.80
N ALA A 452 37.61 -11.79 -17.69
CA ALA A 452 36.20 -11.92 -17.28
C ALA A 452 35.39 -12.73 -18.30
N VAL A 453 35.60 -12.49 -19.60
CA VAL A 453 34.98 -13.29 -20.67
C VAL A 453 35.46 -14.75 -20.61
N ALA A 454 36.75 -14.99 -20.41
CA ALA A 454 37.28 -16.35 -20.25
C ALA A 454 36.73 -17.07 -18.99
N ALA A 455 36.24 -16.32 -18.00
CA ALA A 455 35.62 -16.86 -16.80
C ALA A 455 34.13 -17.24 -16.99
N LEU A 456 33.53 -16.99 -18.16
CA LEU A 456 32.13 -17.34 -18.47
C LEU A 456 31.73 -18.79 -18.14
N PRO A 457 32.55 -19.81 -18.44
CA PRO A 457 32.23 -21.20 -18.08
C PRO A 457 32.11 -21.43 -16.56
N LEU A 458 32.56 -20.47 -15.75
CA LEU A 458 32.57 -20.51 -14.28
C LEU A 458 31.37 -19.78 -13.66
N ALA A 459 30.36 -19.41 -14.45
CA ALA A 459 29.11 -18.82 -13.96
C ALA A 459 28.45 -19.59 -12.78
N PRO A 460 28.53 -20.94 -12.69
CA PRO A 460 27.97 -21.66 -11.53
C PRO A 460 28.71 -21.43 -10.20
N VAL A 461 29.93 -20.90 -10.22
CA VAL A 461 30.72 -20.66 -9.00
C VAL A 461 30.29 -19.33 -8.38
N THR A 462 29.68 -19.37 -7.19
CA THR A 462 29.19 -18.18 -6.50
C THR A 462 30.05 -17.77 -5.30
N VAL A 463 30.02 -16.47 -5.01
CA VAL A 463 30.65 -15.83 -3.86
C VAL A 463 29.60 -15.01 -3.13
N ASP A 464 29.50 -15.21 -1.82
CA ASP A 464 28.61 -14.45 -0.95
C ASP A 464 29.30 -13.19 -0.44
N LEU A 465 28.69 -12.03 -0.70
CA LEU A 465 29.20 -10.71 -0.31
C LEU A 465 28.43 -10.10 0.87
N GLY A 466 27.56 -10.86 1.54
CA GLY A 466 26.72 -10.40 2.65
C GLY A 466 25.51 -9.54 2.23
N VAL A 467 25.60 -8.85 1.10
CA VAL A 467 24.48 -8.17 0.42
C VAL A 467 23.79 -9.05 -0.64
N GLY A 468 24.33 -10.24 -0.92
CA GLY A 468 23.81 -11.21 -1.87
C GLY A 468 24.90 -12.15 -2.43
N ALA A 469 24.46 -13.23 -3.08
CA ALA A 469 25.33 -14.15 -3.80
C ALA A 469 25.48 -13.70 -5.27
N PHE A 470 26.74 -13.61 -5.73
CA PHE A 470 27.11 -13.26 -7.09
C PHE A 470 27.97 -14.37 -7.68
N SER A 471 27.79 -14.68 -8.95
CA SER A 471 28.68 -15.55 -9.70
C SER A 471 30.05 -14.91 -9.85
N LEU A 472 31.07 -15.75 -9.99
CA LEU A 472 32.44 -15.32 -10.28
C LEU A 472 32.51 -14.52 -11.59
N THR A 473 31.66 -14.88 -12.56
CA THR A 473 31.53 -14.17 -13.84
C THR A 473 30.96 -12.77 -13.62
N GLU A 474 29.86 -12.61 -12.88
CA GLU A 474 29.28 -11.30 -12.56
C GLU A 474 30.31 -10.39 -11.88
N ILE A 475 31.02 -10.91 -10.87
CA ILE A 475 32.01 -10.12 -10.12
C ILE A 475 33.16 -9.69 -11.04
N THR A 476 33.75 -10.62 -11.80
CA THR A 476 34.91 -10.34 -12.64
C THR A 476 34.58 -9.38 -13.78
N LEU A 477 33.35 -9.45 -14.31
CA LEU A 477 32.82 -8.58 -15.34
C LEU A 477 32.52 -7.17 -14.84
N LEU A 478 31.85 -7.04 -13.69
CA LEU A 478 31.62 -5.75 -13.04
C LEU A 478 32.93 -5.06 -12.68
N VAL A 479 33.90 -5.82 -12.16
CA VAL A 479 35.23 -5.31 -11.83
C VAL A 479 36.00 -4.88 -13.08
N ALA A 480 35.94 -5.65 -14.17
CA ALA A 480 36.57 -5.27 -15.44
C ALA A 480 35.91 -4.03 -16.07
N ALA A 481 34.58 -3.93 -16.01
CA ALA A 481 33.83 -2.77 -16.48
C ALA A 481 34.16 -1.51 -15.66
N ALA A 482 34.20 -1.64 -14.33
CA ALA A 482 34.60 -0.55 -13.43
C ALA A 482 36.05 -0.12 -13.68
N ALA A 483 36.97 -1.06 -13.88
CA ALA A 483 38.35 -0.78 -14.22
C ALA A 483 38.51 -0.09 -15.59
N GLY A 484 37.71 -0.50 -16.57
CA GLY A 484 37.62 0.15 -17.88
C GLY A 484 37.09 1.58 -17.77
N ALA A 485 36.02 1.78 -17.02
CA ALA A 485 35.43 3.09 -16.76
C ALA A 485 36.42 4.01 -16.02
N TRP A 486 37.06 3.52 -14.95
CA TRP A 486 38.11 4.23 -14.23
C TRP A 486 39.23 4.68 -15.17
N ASN A 487 39.73 3.78 -16.01
CA ASN A 487 40.77 4.12 -16.98
C ASN A 487 40.31 5.09 -18.07
N ALA A 488 39.05 5.02 -18.50
CA ALA A 488 38.47 5.97 -19.43
C ALA A 488 38.34 7.38 -18.81
N LEU A 489 37.97 7.46 -17.53
CA LEU A 489 37.87 8.72 -16.79
C LEU A 489 39.21 9.45 -16.68
N LEU A 490 40.31 8.69 -16.61
CA LEU A 490 41.67 9.21 -16.49
C LEU A 490 42.32 9.63 -17.82
N ARG A 491 41.68 9.35 -18.97
CA ARG A 491 42.14 9.79 -20.29
C ARG A 491 42.03 11.32 -20.44
N PRO A 492 42.86 11.96 -21.28
CA PRO A 492 42.73 13.37 -21.60
C PRO A 492 41.31 13.71 -22.08
N ALA A 493 40.78 14.86 -21.65
CA ALA A 493 39.41 15.28 -21.99
C ALA A 493 39.17 15.41 -23.51
N ALA A 494 40.22 15.62 -24.31
CA ALA A 494 40.16 15.62 -25.77
C ALA A 494 39.89 14.23 -26.37
N ASP A 495 40.40 13.18 -25.73
CA ASP A 495 40.22 11.79 -26.19
C ASP A 495 38.87 11.24 -25.77
N LEU A 496 38.38 11.62 -24.58
CA LEU A 496 37.02 11.30 -24.15
C LEU A 496 35.99 11.98 -25.07
N ARG A 497 36.19 13.27 -25.39
CA ARG A 497 35.31 13.99 -26.34
C ARG A 497 35.31 13.36 -27.73
N ARG A 498 36.46 12.91 -28.22
CA ARG A 498 36.57 12.16 -29.48
C ARG A 498 35.89 10.79 -29.41
N ALA A 499 36.06 10.06 -28.31
CA ALA A 499 35.41 8.77 -28.08
C ALA A 499 33.87 8.92 -28.00
N VAL A 500 33.36 9.91 -27.26
CA VAL A 500 31.92 10.22 -27.17
C VAL A 500 31.35 10.62 -28.52
N ARG A 501 32.06 11.44 -29.31
CA ARG A 501 31.63 11.78 -30.69
C ARG A 501 31.58 10.55 -31.60
N ARG A 502 32.58 9.65 -31.52
CA ARG A 502 32.59 8.38 -32.27
C ARG A 502 31.48 7.44 -31.82
N LEU A 503 31.20 7.36 -30.52
CA LEU A 503 30.11 6.57 -29.96
C LEU A 503 28.77 7.10 -30.46
N ARG A 504 28.54 8.42 -30.37
CA ARG A 504 27.32 9.08 -30.85
C ARG A 504 27.11 8.94 -32.36
N ALA A 505 28.18 8.78 -33.13
CA ALA A 505 28.12 8.49 -34.56
C ALA A 505 27.87 7.00 -34.90
N ARG A 506 28.01 6.09 -33.91
CA ARG A 506 27.81 4.64 -34.05
C ARG A 506 26.52 4.12 -33.40
N VAL A 507 25.93 4.89 -32.48
CA VAL A 507 24.65 4.56 -31.84
C VAL A 507 23.53 4.69 -32.87
N GLY A 508 22.98 3.54 -33.27
CA GLY A 508 21.83 3.45 -34.16
C GLY A 508 20.50 3.50 -33.41
N ALA A 509 19.39 3.51 -34.15
CA ALA A 509 18.04 3.49 -33.57
C ALA A 509 17.79 2.23 -32.71
N VAL A 510 18.41 1.10 -33.06
CA VAL A 510 18.32 -0.16 -32.30
C VAL A 510 18.98 -0.04 -30.94
N ASP A 511 20.16 0.58 -30.84
CA ASP A 511 20.85 0.78 -29.56
C ASP A 511 20.04 1.68 -28.61
N VAL A 512 19.39 2.71 -29.17
CA VAL A 512 18.48 3.59 -28.42
C VAL A 512 17.25 2.82 -27.94
N ALA A 513 16.67 1.95 -28.78
CA ALA A 513 15.51 1.13 -28.43
C ALA A 513 15.85 0.12 -27.32
N VAL A 514 17.02 -0.53 -27.39
CA VAL A 514 17.51 -1.44 -26.35
C VAL A 514 17.77 -0.67 -25.05
N GLY A 515 18.39 0.51 -25.11
CA GLY A 515 18.60 1.35 -23.93
C GLY A 515 17.29 1.79 -23.27
N LEU A 516 16.27 2.14 -24.07
CA LEU A 516 14.93 2.44 -23.58
C LEU A 516 14.25 1.22 -22.95
N LEU A 517 14.40 0.03 -23.55
CA LEU A 517 13.86 -1.21 -23.00
C LEU A 517 14.47 -1.53 -21.63
N VAL A 518 15.79 -1.41 -21.49
CA VAL A 518 16.49 -1.60 -20.20
C VAL A 518 16.02 -0.58 -19.17
N LEU A 519 15.85 0.69 -19.56
CA LEU A 519 15.33 1.73 -18.68
C LEU A 519 13.90 1.42 -18.20
N VAL A 520 13.03 1.01 -19.12
CA VAL A 520 11.64 0.61 -18.82
C VAL A 520 11.63 -0.57 -17.85
N ALA A 521 12.45 -1.59 -18.10
CA ALA A 521 12.53 -2.76 -17.23
C ALA A 521 13.10 -2.42 -15.84
N LEU A 522 14.08 -1.52 -15.76
CA LEU A 522 14.62 -1.05 -14.49
C LEU A 522 13.57 -0.29 -13.66
N VAL A 523 12.77 0.55 -14.33
CA VAL A 523 11.63 1.25 -13.71
C VAL A 523 10.53 0.28 -13.29
N ALA A 524 10.23 -0.73 -14.13
CA ALA A 524 9.25 -1.76 -13.82
C ALA A 524 9.67 -2.59 -12.60
N SER A 525 10.95 -2.99 -12.52
CA SER A 525 11.48 -3.74 -11.37
C SER A 525 11.51 -2.90 -10.08
N ALA A 526 11.79 -1.60 -10.17
CA ALA A 526 11.72 -0.71 -9.01
C ALA A 526 10.29 -0.53 -8.48
N ARG A 527 9.28 -0.67 -9.35
CA ARG A 527 7.85 -0.58 -8.98
C ARG A 527 7.17 -1.93 -8.76
N ALA A 528 7.88 -3.03 -8.90
CA ALA A 528 7.29 -4.35 -8.74
C ALA A 528 6.94 -4.61 -7.27
N GLU A 529 5.77 -5.19 -7.05
CA GLU A 529 5.24 -5.59 -5.74
C GLU A 529 6.21 -6.51 -4.98
N TYR A 530 6.93 -7.37 -5.70
CA TYR A 530 7.98 -8.25 -5.17
C TYR A 530 9.36 -7.78 -5.60
N GLN A 531 9.83 -6.65 -5.04
CA GLN A 531 11.08 -6.02 -5.43
C GLN A 531 12.28 -6.98 -5.43
N ARG A 532 12.42 -7.88 -4.44
CA ARG A 532 13.53 -8.85 -4.41
C ARG A 532 13.53 -9.80 -5.63
N VAL A 533 12.36 -10.26 -6.04
CA VAL A 533 12.23 -11.16 -7.21
C VAL A 533 12.44 -10.36 -8.49
N ALA A 534 11.82 -9.19 -8.60
CA ALA A 534 11.95 -8.34 -9.79
C ALA A 534 13.38 -7.83 -10.02
N TRP A 535 14.14 -7.56 -8.95
CA TRP A 535 15.56 -7.22 -9.05
C TRP A 535 16.41 -8.44 -9.42
N ARG A 536 16.07 -9.63 -8.92
CA ARG A 536 16.73 -10.88 -9.34
C ARG A 536 16.47 -11.16 -10.83
N GLU A 537 15.23 -11.06 -11.29
CA GLU A 537 14.87 -11.29 -12.70
C GLU A 537 15.46 -10.22 -13.62
N PHE A 538 15.45 -8.95 -13.22
CA PHE A 538 16.14 -7.90 -13.98
C PHE A 538 17.63 -8.18 -14.11
N ARG A 539 18.27 -8.65 -13.02
CA ARG A 539 19.68 -9.02 -13.03
C ARG A 539 19.95 -10.17 -14.01
N VAL A 540 19.20 -11.27 -13.88
CA VAL A 540 19.43 -12.49 -14.66
C VAL A 540 19.02 -12.35 -16.13
N VAL A 541 17.87 -11.75 -16.40
CA VAL A 541 17.30 -11.73 -17.76
C VAL A 541 17.81 -10.56 -18.59
N ILE A 542 18.06 -9.41 -17.96
CA ILE A 542 18.36 -8.17 -18.67
C ILE A 542 19.80 -7.73 -18.45
N ALA A 543 20.27 -7.65 -17.21
CA ALA A 543 21.62 -7.18 -16.93
C ALA A 543 22.68 -8.20 -17.36
N GLU A 544 22.51 -9.50 -17.06
CA GLU A 544 23.44 -10.54 -17.50
C GLU A 544 23.42 -10.69 -19.03
N SER A 545 22.23 -10.75 -19.65
CA SER A 545 22.09 -10.86 -21.12
C SER A 545 22.58 -9.64 -21.91
N ALA A 546 22.65 -8.46 -21.30
CA ALA A 546 23.16 -7.25 -21.96
C ALA A 546 24.69 -7.12 -21.89
N VAL A 547 25.35 -7.91 -21.03
CA VAL A 547 26.81 -7.90 -20.86
C VAL A 547 27.46 -9.14 -21.49
N LEU A 548 26.68 -10.22 -21.69
CA LEU A 548 26.98 -11.34 -22.60
C LEU A 548 26.79 -10.93 -24.06
#